data_AF-A0AAW5JUJ0-F1
#
_entry.id   AF-A0AAW5JUJ0-F1
#
_cell.length_a   1.000
_cell.length_b   1.000
_cell.length_c   1.000
_cell.angle_alpha   90.00
_cell.angle_beta   90.00
_cell.angle_gamma   90.00
#
_symmetry.space_group_name_H-M   'P 1'
#
loop_
_entity.id
_entity.type
_entity.pdbx_description
1 polymer ?
#
loop_
_entity_poly.entity_id
_entity_poly.type
_entity_poly.pdbx_seq_one_letter_code
_entity_poly.pdbx_strand_id
1 'polypeptide(L)'
;FVGKAGKLLDDMLTLIDLDRSKIFIGNTVKCLPPQNRDPLNVEVEACISYLRNQVALLCPKIIVCLGRIAAMRLIREDFKITKEHGQWFEKAGVQ
;
A
#
# COMPACT_ATOMS: atom_id res chain seq x y z
N PHE A 1 -7.83 -2.06 6.83
CA PHE A 1 -8.31 -0.67 7.00
C PHE A 1 -9.75 -0.65 7.49
N VAL A 2 -9.98 -0.98 8.77
CA VAL A 2 -11.32 -0.96 9.41
C VAL A 2 -11.38 -0.14 10.70
N GLY A 3 -10.22 0.31 11.21
CA GLY A 3 -10.13 1.21 12.36
C GLY A 3 -10.24 2.69 11.97
N LYS A 4 -9.80 3.58 12.86
CA LYS A 4 -9.85 5.05 12.66
C LYS A 4 -9.22 5.51 11.33
N ALA A 5 -8.05 4.97 10.98
CA ALA A 5 -7.39 5.26 9.71
C ALA A 5 -8.16 4.70 8.49
N GLY A 6 -8.91 3.61 8.67
CA GLY A 6 -9.79 3.07 7.65
C GLY A 6 -10.97 3.99 7.37
N LYS A 7 -11.60 4.52 8.42
CA LYS A 7 -12.68 5.51 8.29
C LYS A 7 -12.22 6.77 7.55
N LEU A 8 -11.04 7.29 7.91
CA LEU A 8 -10.47 8.43 7.18
C LEU A 8 -10.23 8.11 5.70
N LEU A 9 -9.75 6.90 5.39
CA LEU A 9 -9.61 6.46 4.00
C LEU A 9 -10.97 6.42 3.29
N ASP A 10 -12.03 5.94 3.93
CA ASP A 10 -13.39 5.92 3.37
C ASP A 10 -13.91 7.33 3.07
N ASP A 11 -13.68 8.28 3.97
CA ASP A 11 -14.04 9.69 3.78
C ASP A 11 -13.28 10.29 2.58
N MET A 12 -11.98 10.00 2.44
CA MET A 12 -11.14 10.48 1.33
C MET A 12 -11.55 9.89 -0.02
N LEU A 13 -11.90 8.60 -0.06
CA LEU A 13 -12.40 7.94 -1.26
C LEU A 13 -13.76 8.51 -1.68
N THR A 14 -14.63 8.78 -0.71
CA THR A 14 -15.95 9.40 -0.95
C THR A 14 -15.80 10.80 -1.54
N LEU A 15 -14.84 11.60 -1.06
CA LEU A 15 -14.58 12.96 -1.56
C LEU A 15 -14.26 13.01 -3.06
N ILE A 16 -13.69 11.93 -3.60
CA ILE A 16 -13.33 11.82 -5.02
C ILE A 16 -14.28 10.90 -5.81
N ASP A 17 -15.46 10.62 -5.25
CA ASP A 17 -16.49 9.75 -5.84
C ASP A 17 -15.98 8.34 -6.21
N LEU A 18 -14.98 7.84 -5.48
CA LEU A 18 -14.41 6.51 -5.70
C LEU A 18 -15.02 5.49 -4.74
N ASP A 19 -15.86 4.60 -5.28
CA ASP A 19 -16.44 3.51 -4.51
C ASP A 19 -15.36 2.52 -4.04
N ARG A 20 -15.31 2.28 -2.72
CA ARG A 20 -14.40 1.32 -2.08
C ARG A 20 -14.53 -0.10 -2.64
N SER A 21 -15.72 -0.49 -3.12
CA SER A 21 -15.94 -1.81 -3.72
C SER A 21 -15.16 -2.02 -5.03
N LYS A 22 -14.75 -0.93 -5.69
CA LYS A 22 -14.01 -0.93 -6.96
C LYS A 22 -12.49 -0.98 -6.79
N ILE A 23 -12.01 -0.93 -5.54
CA ILE A 23 -10.58 -0.97 -5.25
C ILE A 23 -10.22 -2.20 -4.44
N PHE A 24 -8.97 -2.62 -4.56
CA PHE A 24 -8.39 -3.65 -3.71
C PHE A 24 -7.45 -3.01 -2.69
N ILE A 25 -7.65 -3.32 -1.41
CA ILE A 25 -6.80 -2.82 -0.33
C ILE A 25 -5.94 -3.96 0.20
N GLY A 26 -4.63 -3.84 -0.03
CA GLY A 26 -3.62 -4.75 0.49
C GLY A 26 -2.69 -4.10 1.51
N ASN A 27 -1.99 -4.93 2.28
CA ASN A 27 -0.90 -4.52 3.16
C ASN A 27 0.38 -5.29 2.83
N THR A 28 1.54 -4.68 3.10
CA THR A 28 2.87 -5.29 2.91
C THR A 28 3.07 -6.53 3.79
N VAL A 29 2.56 -6.48 5.03
CA VAL A 29 2.47 -7.64 5.94
C VAL A 29 1.02 -8.05 6.15
N LYS A 30 0.78 -9.34 6.36
CA LYS A 30 -0.58 -9.89 6.54
C LYS A 30 -0.98 -10.06 8.01
N CYS A 31 0.00 -9.94 8.91
CA CYS A 31 -0.19 -10.03 10.36
C CYS A 31 0.13 -8.68 11.00
N LEU A 32 -0.62 -8.30 12.04
CA LEU A 32 -0.39 -7.07 12.79
C LEU A 32 0.90 -7.20 13.61
N PRO A 33 1.91 -6.34 13.40
CA PRO A 33 3.10 -6.35 14.25
C PRO A 33 2.76 -6.02 15.72
N PRO A 34 3.52 -6.56 16.69
CA PRO A 34 3.31 -6.25 18.11
C PRO A 34 3.27 -4.75 18.38
N GLN A 35 2.27 -4.29 19.15
CA GLN A 35 2.08 -2.87 19.48
C GLN A 35 1.98 -1.95 18.25
N ASN A 36 1.62 -2.49 17.08
CA ASN A 36 1.49 -1.73 15.83
C ASN A 36 2.79 -1.00 15.41
N ARG A 37 3.95 -1.55 15.78
CA ARG A 37 5.26 -1.07 15.32
C ARG A 37 5.42 -1.25 13.80
N ASP A 38 6.45 -0.65 13.24
CA ASP A 38 6.85 -0.94 11.87
C ASP A 38 7.23 -2.43 11.70
N PRO A 39 6.89 -3.06 10.57
CA PRO A 39 7.26 -4.44 10.30
C PRO A 39 8.78 -4.55 10.09
N LEU A 40 9.36 -5.64 10.60
CA LEU A 40 10.75 -5.97 10.36
C LEU A 40 10.93 -6.48 8.94
N ASN A 41 12.15 -6.38 8.40
CA ASN A 41 12.47 -6.89 7.07
C ASN A 41 12.11 -8.37 6.92
N VAL A 42 12.40 -9.19 7.94
CA VAL A 42 12.05 -10.61 7.94
C VAL A 42 10.53 -10.86 7.85
N GLU A 43 9.72 -10.01 8.47
CA GLU A 43 8.26 -10.10 8.44
C GLU A 43 7.72 -9.68 7.06
N VAL A 44 8.33 -8.66 6.46
CA VAL A 44 8.03 -8.22 5.09
C VAL A 44 8.39 -9.30 4.07
N GLU A 45 9.60 -9.86 4.14
CA GLU A 45 10.04 -10.92 3.21
C GLU A 45 9.18 -12.19 3.33
N ALA A 46 8.75 -12.54 4.54
CA ALA A 46 7.82 -13.65 4.73
C ALA A 46 6.43 -13.41 4.09
N CYS A 47 6.00 -12.15 3.97
CA CYS A 47 4.66 -11.79 3.48
C CYS A 47 4.62 -11.29 2.03
N ILE A 48 5.75 -10.85 1.46
CA ILE A 48 5.78 -10.10 0.19
C ILE A 48 5.30 -10.93 -1.01
N SER A 49 5.52 -12.24 -0.98
CA SER A 49 5.06 -13.17 -2.02
C SER A 49 3.54 -13.12 -2.19
N TYR A 50 2.78 -13.04 -1.09
CA TYR A 50 1.32 -12.90 -1.14
C TYR A 50 0.91 -11.61 -1.85
N LEU A 51 1.56 -10.48 -1.53
CA LEU A 51 1.24 -9.21 -2.17
C LEU A 51 1.57 -9.24 -3.67
N ARG A 52 2.72 -9.80 -4.06
CA ARG A 52 3.09 -9.97 -5.47
C ARG A 52 2.09 -10.83 -6.23
N ASN A 53 1.64 -11.93 -5.64
CA ASN A 53 0.63 -12.79 -6.25
C ASN A 53 -0.73 -12.07 -6.36
N GLN A 54 -1.12 -11.29 -5.35
CA GLN A 54 -2.34 -10.47 -5.41
C GLN A 54 -2.27 -9.45 -6.55
N VAL A 55 -1.15 -8.74 -6.71
CA VAL A 55 -0.93 -7.79 -7.81
C VAL A 55 -0.98 -8.52 -9.16
N ALA A 56 -0.34 -9.68 -9.28
CA ALA A 56 -0.33 -10.46 -10.51
C ALA A 56 -1.72 -10.99 -10.91
N LEU A 57 -2.59 -11.30 -9.95
CA LEU A 57 -3.96 -11.74 -10.23
C LEU A 57 -4.91 -10.59 -10.56
N LEU A 58 -4.72 -9.44 -9.92
CA LEU A 58 -5.58 -8.27 -10.10
C LEU A 58 -5.21 -7.43 -11.33
N CYS A 59 -3.95 -7.52 -11.78
CA CYS A 59 -3.40 -6.70 -12.86
C CYS A 59 -3.81 -5.21 -12.75
N PRO A 60 -3.53 -4.56 -11.60
CA PRO A 60 -3.98 -3.19 -11.38
C PRO A 60 -3.29 -2.25 -12.36
N LYS A 61 -4.01 -1.20 -12.80
CA LYS A 61 -3.43 -0.12 -13.59
C LYS A 61 -2.60 0.85 -12.74
N ILE A 62 -3.02 1.06 -11.49
CA ILE A 62 -2.41 1.99 -10.54
C ILE A 62 -2.31 1.32 -9.17
N ILE A 63 -1.18 1.49 -8.48
CA ILE A 63 -0.96 1.09 -7.09
C ILE A 63 -0.66 2.32 -6.22
N VAL A 64 -1.57 2.63 -5.29
CA VAL A 64 -1.38 3.73 -4.34
C VAL A 64 -0.69 3.24 -3.07
N CYS A 65 0.53 3.73 -2.83
CA CYS A 65 1.30 3.41 -1.62
C CYS A 65 0.90 4.32 -0.45
N LEU A 66 0.07 3.81 0.47
CA LEU A 66 -0.31 4.51 1.70
C LEU A 66 0.76 4.35 2.79
N GLY A 67 1.71 5.29 2.84
CA GLY A 67 2.73 5.37 3.88
C GLY A 67 4.13 4.94 3.44
N ARG A 68 5.14 5.32 4.24
CA ARG A 68 6.56 5.14 3.90
C ARG A 68 6.96 3.69 3.66
N ILE A 69 6.44 2.75 4.46
CA ILE A 69 6.84 1.33 4.38
C ILE A 69 6.40 0.71 3.04
N ALA A 70 5.17 0.99 2.60
CA ALA A 70 4.68 0.51 1.30
C ALA A 70 5.48 1.13 0.16
N ALA A 71 5.69 2.45 0.20
CA ALA A 71 6.43 3.17 -0.84
C ALA A 71 7.91 2.74 -0.92
N MET A 72 8.59 2.58 0.22
CA MET A 72 9.98 2.10 0.26
C MET A 72 10.12 0.70 -0.34
N ARG A 73 9.12 -0.17 -0.09
CA ARG A 73 9.16 -1.55 -0.59
C ARG A 73 8.80 -1.67 -2.07
N LEU A 74 7.81 -0.91 -2.53
CA LEU A 74 7.30 -1.01 -3.90
C LEU A 74 8.03 -0.10 -4.88
N ILE A 75 8.42 1.11 -4.47
CA ILE A 75 9.09 2.09 -5.33
C ILE A 75 10.61 1.90 -5.21
N ARG A 76 11.21 2.36 -4.10
CA ARG A 76 12.66 2.26 -3.80
C ARG A 76 12.99 2.49 -2.32
N GLU A 77 14.05 1.89 -1.82
CA GLU A 77 14.37 1.86 -0.38
C GLU A 77 14.58 3.26 0.26
N ASP A 78 15.07 4.23 -0.50
CA ASP A 78 15.37 5.58 -0.01
C ASP A 78 14.20 6.58 -0.16
N PHE A 79 13.00 6.10 -0.53
CA PHE A 79 11.82 6.93 -0.75
C PHE A 79 11.44 7.77 0.47
N LYS A 80 11.23 9.08 0.27
CA LYS A 80 10.86 10.02 1.33
C LYS A 80 9.45 10.57 1.13
N ILE A 81 8.50 10.02 1.89
CA ILE A 81 7.08 10.38 1.78
C ILE A 81 6.83 11.90 1.88
N THR A 82 7.52 12.62 2.76
CA THR A 82 7.33 14.08 2.92
C THR A 82 7.83 14.90 1.73
N LYS A 83 8.70 14.34 0.89
CA LYS A 83 9.28 15.03 -0.27
C LYS A 83 8.65 14.60 -1.59
N GLU A 84 8.20 13.35 -1.66
CA GLU A 84 7.84 12.69 -2.92
C GLU A 84 6.36 12.32 -3.02
N HIS A 85 5.57 12.63 -1.99
CA HIS A 85 4.13 12.42 -2.02
C HIS A 85 3.48 13.12 -3.23
N GLY A 86 2.64 12.38 -3.96
CA GLY A 86 1.93 12.87 -5.14
C GLY A 86 2.72 12.80 -6.45
N GLN A 87 3.95 12.28 -6.43
CA GLN A 87 4.72 12.01 -7.65
C GLN A 87 4.37 10.63 -8.23
N TRP A 88 4.40 10.54 -9.56
CA TRP A 88 4.16 9.30 -10.30
C TRP A 88 5.45 8.51 -10.48
N PHE A 89 5.36 7.19 -10.36
CA PHE A 89 6.47 6.27 -10.58
C PHE A 89 5.96 5.08 -11.40
N GLU A 90 6.72 4.65 -12.39
CA GLU A 90 6.36 3.47 -13.16
C GLU A 90 7.24 2.28 -12.77
N LYS A 91 6.61 1.12 -12.52
CA LYS A 91 7.33 -0.12 -12.26
C LYS A 91 6.62 -1.29 -12.91
N ALA A 92 7.35 -2.01 -13.76
CA ALA A 92 6.84 -3.19 -14.47
C ALA A 92 5.50 -2.93 -15.21
N GLY A 93 5.36 -1.74 -15.81
CA GLY A 93 4.16 -1.34 -16.57
C GLY A 93 2.95 -0.95 -15.71
N VAL A 94 3.15 -0.81 -14.38
CA VAL A 94 2.13 -0.32 -13.44
C VAL A 94 2.54 1.04 -12.90
N GLN A 95 1.57 1.95 -12.82
CA GLN A 95 1.73 3.30 -12.24
C GLN A 95 1.54 3.33 -10.72
#